data_AF-A0A0F7RSN0-F1
#
_entry.id   AF-A0A0F7RSN0-F1
#
_cell.length_a   1.000
_cell.length_b   1.000
_cell.length_c   1.000
_cell.angle_alpha   90.00
_cell.angle_beta   90.00
_cell.angle_gamma   90.00
#
_symmetry.space_group_name_H-M   'P 1'
#
loop_
_entity.id
_entity.type
_entity.pdbx_description
1 polymer ?
#
loop_
_entity_poly.entity_id
_entity_poly.type
_entity_poly.pdbx_seq_one_letter_code
_entity_poly.pdbx_strand_id
1 'polypeptide(L)'
;MADLLDSLDKLPKIRQFDAFPKTQSIYTQRSSKGGVLTIISTVTLLALLWTELSSYLYGERGYSFAVDNQLQSSMQINMDITVAMKCHYLTIDVRDAVGDRLHVSDSEFTKDGTTFEIGHADRLDAMPREEVSVQKTI
;
A
#
# COMPACT_ATOMS: atom_id res chain seq x y z
N MET A 1 -0.19 -20.44 -26.21
CA MET A 1 0.48 -19.24 -26.79
C MET A 1 0.31 -19.20 -28.31
N ALA A 2 0.39 -20.34 -29.02
CA ALA A 2 0.12 -20.43 -30.45
C ALA A 2 -1.34 -20.06 -30.83
N ASP A 3 -2.33 -20.46 -30.03
CA ASP A 3 -3.76 -20.14 -30.31
C ASP A 3 -4.09 -18.64 -30.23
N LEU A 4 -3.31 -17.90 -29.44
CA LEU A 4 -3.45 -16.45 -29.27
C LEU A 4 -2.89 -15.70 -30.49
N LEU A 5 -1.79 -16.21 -31.05
CA LEU A 5 -1.19 -15.70 -32.28
C LEU A 5 -2.10 -15.98 -33.50
N ASP A 6 -2.72 -17.15 -33.58
CA ASP A 6 -3.66 -17.51 -34.66
C ASP A 6 -4.96 -16.69 -34.60
N SER A 7 -5.41 -16.34 -33.39
CA SER A 7 -6.55 -15.43 -33.19
C SER A 7 -6.22 -13.99 -33.58
N LEU A 8 -4.97 -13.54 -33.40
CA LEU A 8 -4.50 -12.22 -33.85
C LEU A 8 -4.38 -12.13 -35.37
N ASP A 9 -3.97 -13.19 -36.05
CA ASP A 9 -3.84 -13.22 -37.52
C ASP A 9 -5.20 -13.27 -38.25
N LYS A 10 -6.25 -13.73 -37.56
CA LYS A 10 -7.65 -13.70 -38.02
C LYS A 10 -8.33 -12.35 -37.88
N LEU A 11 -7.75 -11.41 -37.12
CA LEU A 11 -8.27 -10.06 -37.05
C LEU A 11 -8.06 -9.36 -38.41
N PRO A 12 -9.02 -8.54 -38.86
CA PRO A 12 -8.87 -7.80 -40.11
C PRO A 12 -7.56 -7.00 -40.05
N LYS A 13 -6.73 -7.15 -41.09
CA LYS A 13 -5.44 -6.48 -41.20
C LYS A 13 -5.65 -5.01 -40.84
N ILE A 14 -4.94 -4.53 -39.82
CA ILE A 14 -5.07 -3.19 -39.22
C ILE A 14 -5.09 -2.06 -40.27
N ARG A 15 -4.46 -2.32 -41.44
CA ARG A 15 -4.47 -1.48 -42.64
C ARG A 15 -5.86 -1.19 -43.25
N GLN A 16 -6.88 -2.00 -42.94
CA GLN A 16 -8.27 -1.82 -43.42
C GLN A 16 -9.10 -0.95 -42.47
N PHE A 17 -8.65 -0.79 -41.21
CA PHE A 17 -9.26 0.07 -40.19
C PHE A 17 -8.64 1.47 -40.13
N ASP A 18 -7.81 1.83 -41.12
CA ASP A 18 -7.21 3.16 -41.23
C ASP A 18 -8.04 4.00 -42.20
N ALA A 19 -8.88 4.88 -41.65
CA ALA A 19 -9.75 5.78 -42.41
C ALA A 19 -8.98 6.89 -43.15
N PHE A 20 -7.66 6.98 -42.99
CA PHE A 20 -6.84 8.03 -43.59
C PHE A 20 -5.65 7.44 -44.35
N PRO A 21 -5.74 7.33 -45.70
CA PRO A 21 -4.60 6.88 -46.49
C PRO A 21 -3.41 7.84 -46.28
N LYS A 22 -2.22 7.25 -46.13
CA LYS A 22 -0.98 8.00 -45.90
C LYS A 22 -0.76 9.03 -47.02
N THR A 23 -0.42 10.26 -46.64
CA THR A 23 -0.22 11.37 -47.59
C THR A 23 0.87 11.05 -48.61
N GLN A 24 0.67 11.47 -49.87
CA GLN A 24 1.65 11.23 -50.93
C GLN A 24 2.97 11.95 -50.62
N SER A 25 4.11 11.35 -50.98
CA SER A 25 5.44 11.84 -50.62
C SER A 25 5.76 13.26 -51.09
N ILE A 26 5.10 13.71 -52.16
CA ILE A 26 5.23 15.07 -52.73
C ILE A 26 4.68 16.14 -51.76
N TYR A 27 3.69 15.78 -50.94
CA TYR A 27 3.10 16.67 -49.93
C TYR A 27 3.73 16.51 -48.53
N THR A 28 4.79 15.70 -48.39
CA THR A 28 5.50 15.49 -47.12
C THR A 28 6.85 16.19 -47.13
N GLN A 29 7.03 17.21 -46.32
CA GLN A 29 8.33 17.85 -46.08
C GLN A 29 9.12 17.01 -45.06
N ARG A 30 10.20 16.35 -45.50
CA ARG A 30 11.13 15.66 -44.58
C ARG A 30 12.31 16.58 -44.25
N SER A 31 12.47 16.92 -42.98
CA SER A 31 13.61 17.70 -42.50
C SER A 31 14.52 16.83 -41.64
N SER A 32 15.78 16.65 -42.06
CA SER A 32 16.76 15.91 -41.24
C SER A 32 17.09 16.68 -39.95
N LYS A 33 17.12 18.03 -40.02
CA LYS A 33 17.32 18.90 -38.86
C LYS A 33 16.18 18.77 -37.84
N GLY A 34 14.94 18.62 -38.32
CA GLY A 34 13.78 18.36 -37.46
C GLY A 34 13.91 17.03 -36.70
N GLY A 35 14.35 15.97 -37.38
CA GLY A 35 14.57 14.67 -36.75
C GLY A 35 15.67 14.67 -35.68
N VAL A 36 16.77 15.39 -35.91
CA VAL A 36 17.84 15.56 -34.90
C VAL A 36 17.30 16.26 -33.65
N LEU A 37 16.50 17.32 -33.83
CA LEU A 37 15.87 18.02 -32.70
C LEU A 37 14.90 17.12 -31.92
N THR A 38 14.14 16.27 -32.62
CA THR A 38 13.26 15.29 -31.97
C THR A 38 14.06 14.30 -31.13
N ILE A 39 15.16 13.73 -31.66
CA ILE A 39 16.01 12.79 -30.91
C ILE A 39 16.57 13.44 -29.65
N ILE A 40 17.12 14.65 -29.77
CA ILE A 40 17.66 15.39 -28.62
C ILE A 40 16.56 15.63 -27.58
N SER A 41 15.39 16.10 -28.01
CA SER A 41 14.26 16.33 -27.11
C SER A 41 13.79 15.06 -26.41
N THR A 42 13.69 13.95 -27.14
CA THR A 42 13.29 12.64 -26.57
C THR A 42 14.30 12.16 -25.54
N VAL A 43 15.61 12.27 -25.81
CA VAL A 43 16.66 11.87 -24.86
C VAL A 43 16.59 12.74 -23.59
N THR A 44 16.42 14.05 -23.73
CA THR A 44 16.27 14.95 -22.58
C THR A 44 15.04 14.60 -21.75
N LEU A 45 13.90 14.33 -22.39
CA LEU A 45 12.67 13.93 -21.69
C LEU A 45 12.84 12.60 -20.97
N LEU A 46 13.50 11.61 -21.58
CA LEU A 46 13.78 10.32 -20.95
C LEU A 46 14.70 10.48 -19.74
N ALA A 47 15.73 11.34 -19.84
CA ALA A 47 16.62 11.63 -18.72
C ALA A 47 15.86 12.26 -17.54
N LEU A 48 15.03 13.28 -17.82
CA LEU A 48 14.21 13.93 -16.78
C LEU A 48 13.20 12.96 -16.15
N LEU A 49 12.55 12.13 -16.97
CA LEU A 49 11.61 11.12 -16.47
C LEU A 49 12.32 10.09 -15.58
N TRP A 50 13.53 9.68 -15.95
CA TRP A 50 14.32 8.76 -15.13
C TRP A 50 14.73 9.38 -13.79
N THR A 51 15.15 10.65 -13.77
CA THR A 51 15.54 11.34 -12.53
C THR A 51 14.35 11.51 -11.60
N GLU A 52 13.21 11.94 -12.11
CA GLU A 52 11.98 12.12 -11.32
C GLU A 52 11.45 10.77 -10.82
N LEU A 53 11.43 9.74 -11.67
CA LEU A 53 11.00 8.39 -11.27
C LEU A 53 11.91 7.82 -10.17
N SER A 54 13.22 8.02 -10.28
CA SER A 54 14.17 7.61 -9.25
C SER A 54 13.95 8.36 -7.94
N SER A 55 13.74 9.68 -8.00
CA SER A 55 13.41 10.51 -6.83
C SER A 55 12.09 10.08 -6.19
N TYR A 56 11.09 9.71 -6.99
CA TYR A 56 9.81 9.23 -6.47
C TYR A 56 9.94 7.87 -5.77
N LEU A 57 10.70 6.93 -6.34
CA LEU A 57 10.84 5.58 -5.79
C LEU A 57 11.79 5.51 -4.61
N TYR A 58 12.88 6.30 -4.62
CA TYR A 58 13.98 6.21 -3.66
C TYR A 58 14.25 7.52 -2.91
N GLY A 59 13.42 8.55 -3.09
CA GLY A 59 13.59 9.83 -2.42
C GLY A 59 13.42 9.71 -0.91
N GLU A 60 14.20 10.52 -0.19
CA GLU A 60 14.09 10.60 1.26
C GLU A 60 12.82 11.35 1.67
N ARG A 61 12.12 10.81 2.66
CA ARG A 61 10.97 11.46 3.27
C ARG A 61 11.47 12.62 4.14
N GLY A 62 11.22 13.85 3.72
CA GLY A 62 11.45 15.02 4.57
C GLY A 62 10.40 15.08 5.68
N TYR A 63 10.83 15.05 6.94
CA TYR A 63 9.96 15.27 8.10
C TYR A 63 10.23 16.69 8.63
N SER A 64 9.18 17.50 8.71
CA SER A 64 9.24 18.80 9.37
C SER A 64 8.50 18.73 10.70
N PHE A 65 9.08 19.36 11.71
CA PHE A 65 8.46 19.52 13.01
C PHE A 65 7.81 20.91 13.07
N ALA A 66 6.56 20.95 13.50
CA ALA A 66 5.85 22.17 13.80
C ALA A 66 5.36 22.12 15.25
N VAL A 67 5.17 23.28 15.86
CA VAL A 67 4.54 23.36 17.18
C VAL A 67 3.06 23.07 16.99
N ASP A 68 2.57 22.02 17.64
CA ASP A 68 1.15 21.74 17.71
C ASP A 68 0.49 22.71 18.71
N ASN A 69 -0.43 23.54 18.22
CA ASN A 69 -1.17 24.48 19.06
C ASN A 69 -2.46 23.87 19.61
N GLN A 70 -2.81 22.64 19.21
CA GLN A 70 -4.01 21.94 19.68
C GLN A 70 -3.61 20.82 20.64
N LEU A 71 -3.88 21.04 21.93
CA LEU A 71 -3.72 19.97 22.92
C LEU A 71 -4.95 19.05 22.89
N GLN A 72 -4.74 17.80 22.50
CA GLN A 72 -5.74 16.75 22.69
C GLN A 72 -5.64 16.21 24.13
N SER A 73 -6.73 16.27 24.88
CA SER A 73 -6.77 15.84 26.28
C SER A 73 -6.79 14.32 26.47
N SER A 74 -7.06 13.55 25.41
CA SER A 74 -7.16 12.09 25.45
C SER A 74 -6.41 11.47 24.27
N MET A 75 -5.68 10.39 24.53
CA MET A 75 -4.99 9.60 23.51
C MET A 75 -5.57 8.19 23.52
N GLN A 76 -6.08 7.75 22.37
CA GLN A 76 -6.51 6.36 22.21
C GLN A 76 -5.28 5.48 21.93
N ILE A 77 -5.10 4.44 22.75
CA ILE A 77 -4.04 3.46 22.60
C ILE A 77 -4.70 2.13 22.22
N ASN A 78 -4.41 1.63 21.03
CA ASN A 78 -4.81 0.30 20.60
C ASN A 78 -3.63 -0.65 20.86
N MET A 79 -3.86 -1.70 21.67
CA MET A 79 -2.82 -2.64 22.09
C MET A 79 -3.32 -4.06 21.91
N ASP A 80 -2.53 -4.88 21.20
CA ASP A 80 -2.71 -6.32 21.07
C ASP A 80 -1.36 -7.00 21.34
N ILE A 81 -1.30 -7.75 22.44
CA ILE A 81 -0.07 -8.40 22.91
C ILE A 81 -0.44 -9.76 23.49
N THR A 82 0.33 -10.77 23.10
CA THR A 82 0.31 -12.10 23.72
C THR A 82 1.38 -12.19 24.81
N VAL A 83 0.98 -12.59 26.01
CA VAL A 83 1.88 -12.83 27.14
C VAL A 83 1.84 -14.32 27.48
N ALA A 84 3.01 -14.95 27.68
CA ALA A 84 3.13 -16.35 28.09
C ALA A 84 2.78 -16.55 29.59
N MET A 85 1.62 -16.06 30.01
CA MET A 85 1.11 -16.11 31.37
C MET A 85 -0.43 -16.17 31.34
N LYS A 86 -1.05 -16.84 32.32
CA LYS A 86 -2.51 -16.85 32.43
C LYS A 86 -3.04 -15.45 32.73
N CYS A 87 -4.15 -15.08 32.06
CA CYS A 87 -4.76 -13.75 32.12
C CYS A 87 -5.11 -13.27 33.54
N HIS A 88 -5.50 -14.18 34.44
CA HIS A 88 -5.90 -13.82 35.80
C HIS A 88 -4.73 -13.35 36.70
N TYR A 89 -3.48 -13.59 36.29
CA TYR A 89 -2.31 -13.05 36.98
C TYR A 89 -1.83 -11.72 36.38
N LEU A 90 -2.40 -11.31 35.25
CA LEU A 90 -1.99 -10.09 34.56
C LEU A 90 -2.82 -8.91 35.06
N THR A 91 -2.10 -7.85 35.40
CA THR A 91 -2.64 -6.55 35.78
C THR A 91 -2.16 -5.51 34.78
N ILE A 92 -3.07 -4.67 34.32
CA ILE A 92 -2.79 -3.60 33.35
C ILE A 92 -2.90 -2.28 34.09
N ASP A 93 -1.78 -1.57 34.19
CA ASP A 93 -1.69 -0.24 34.79
C ASP A 93 -1.18 0.74 33.73
N VAL A 94 -1.88 1.86 33.53
CA VAL A 94 -1.44 2.98 32.71
C VAL A 94 -0.82 4.04 33.62
N ARG A 95 0.33 4.59 33.20
CA ARG A 95 1.02 5.68 33.91
C ARG A 95 1.30 6.83 32.96
N ASP A 96 1.05 8.04 33.43
CA ASP A 96 1.42 9.28 32.74
C ASP A 96 2.74 9.87 33.28
N ALA A 97 3.31 10.86 32.60
CA ALA A 97 4.50 11.60 32.98
C ALA A 97 4.36 12.30 34.35
N VAL A 98 3.14 12.67 34.74
CA VAL A 98 2.85 13.22 36.08
C VAL A 98 2.92 12.15 37.18
N GLY A 99 2.91 10.86 36.81
CA GLY A 99 3.02 9.73 37.72
C GLY A 99 1.68 9.15 38.19
N ASP A 100 0.56 9.69 37.70
CA ASP A 100 -0.78 9.17 37.95
C ASP A 100 -0.90 7.74 37.43
N ARG A 101 -1.53 6.86 38.22
CA ARG A 101 -1.75 5.45 37.89
C ARG A 101 -3.23 5.21 37.67
N LEU A 102 -3.60 4.78 36.47
CA LEU A 102 -4.92 4.27 36.18
C LEU A 102 -4.85 2.75 36.05
N HIS A 103 -5.51 2.04 36.97
CA HIS A 103 -5.64 0.59 36.88
C HIS A 103 -6.79 0.26 35.95
N VAL A 104 -6.51 -0.48 34.87
CA VAL A 104 -7.52 -0.83 33.86
C VAL A 104 -8.26 -2.08 34.34
N SER A 105 -9.56 -1.93 34.51
CA SER A 105 -10.44 -3.00 34.97
C SER A 105 -10.67 -4.05 33.90
N ASP A 106 -10.97 -5.29 34.31
CA ASP A 106 -11.28 -6.39 33.39
C ASP A 106 -12.54 -6.12 32.53
N SER A 107 -13.37 -5.13 32.89
CA SER A 107 -14.52 -4.70 32.08
C SER A 107 -14.17 -3.77 30.92
N GLU A 108 -13.04 -3.07 30.99
CA GLU A 108 -12.61 -2.13 29.96
C GLU A 108 -11.61 -2.77 29.00
N PHE A 109 -10.81 -3.71 29.48
CA PHE A 109 -9.81 -4.43 28.69
C PHE A 109 -10.07 -5.93 28.76
N THR A 110 -10.54 -6.49 27.65
CA THR A 110 -10.81 -7.93 27.55
C THR A 110 -9.50 -8.69 27.46
N LYS A 111 -9.31 -9.68 28.34
CA LYS A 111 -8.13 -10.55 28.35
C LYS A 111 -8.52 -11.92 27.84
N ASP A 112 -8.17 -12.21 26.59
CA ASP A 112 -8.43 -13.51 26.00
C ASP A 112 -7.31 -14.49 26.32
N GLY A 113 -7.70 -15.68 26.77
CA GLY A 113 -6.76 -16.77 26.99
C GLY A 113 -6.19 -17.26 25.67
N THR A 114 -4.87 -17.33 25.56
CA THR A 114 -4.18 -17.89 24.40
C THR A 114 -3.21 -19.00 24.80
N THR A 115 -2.90 -19.88 23.86
CA THR A 115 -1.93 -20.96 24.06
C THR A 115 -0.59 -20.53 23.50
N PHE A 116 0.47 -20.65 24.31
CA PHE A 116 1.82 -20.25 23.91
C PHE A 116 2.62 -21.49 23.49
N GLU A 117 2.58 -21.82 22.20
CA GLU A 117 3.39 -22.90 21.63
C GLU A 117 4.62 -22.34 20.92
N ILE A 118 5.80 -22.64 21.47
CA ILE A 118 7.09 -22.21 20.89
C ILE A 118 7.30 -22.99 19.58
N GLY A 119 7.32 -22.27 18.45
CA GLY A 119 7.57 -22.84 17.12
C GLY A 119 6.34 -23.08 16.25
N HIS A 120 5.16 -22.60 16.64
CA HIS A 120 3.90 -22.76 15.88
C HIS A 120 3.22 -21.42 15.52
N ALA A 121 3.98 -20.33 15.43
CA ALA A 121 3.46 -18.97 15.17
C ALA A 121 2.65 -18.80 13.86
N ASP A 122 2.77 -19.74 12.92
CA ASP A 122 2.11 -19.71 11.61
C ASP A 122 0.76 -20.46 11.58
N ARG A 123 0.32 -21.08 12.70
CA ARG A 123 -0.94 -21.84 12.76
C ARG A 123 -2.11 -20.97 13.21
N LEU A 124 -3.05 -20.74 12.30
CA LEU A 124 -4.31 -20.03 12.55
C LEU A 124 -5.26 -20.76 13.52
N ASP A 125 -5.06 -22.07 13.74
CA ASP A 125 -5.88 -22.88 14.64
C ASP A 125 -5.76 -22.47 16.12
N ALA A 126 -4.67 -21.77 16.48
CA ALA A 126 -4.39 -21.35 17.85
C ALA A 126 -5.07 -20.04 18.25
N MET A 127 -5.70 -19.33 17.30
CA MET A 127 -6.44 -18.11 17.61
C MET A 127 -7.82 -18.44 18.20
N PRO A 128 -8.20 -17.85 19.35
CA PRO A 128 -9.56 -17.95 19.87
C PRO A 128 -10.54 -17.42 18.81
N ARG A 129 -11.36 -18.29 18.23
CA ARG A 129 -12.42 -17.88 17.31
C ARG A 129 -13.61 -17.43 18.15
N GLU A 130 -13.96 -16.15 18.08
CA GLU A 130 -15.21 -15.66 18.65
C GLU A 130 -16.36 -16.47 18.03
N GLU A 131 -17.14 -17.18 18.86
CA GLU A 131 -18.33 -17.88 18.40
C GLU A 131 -19.35 -16.84 17.95
N VAL A 132 -19.38 -16.55 16.65
CA VAL A 132 -20.38 -15.68 16.04
C VAL A 132 -21.76 -16.30 16.28
N SER A 133 -22.45 -15.81 17.31
CA SER A 133 -23.81 -16.22 17.63
C SER A 133 -24.76 -15.71 16.54
N VAL A 134 -25.17 -16.62 15.67
CA VAL A 134 -26.11 -16.40 14.56
C VAL A 134 -27.47 -15.87 15.05
N GLN A 135 -27.77 -15.95 16.35
CA GLN A 135 -29.04 -15.47 16.92
C GLN A 135 -29.14 -13.95 17.09
N LYS A 136 -28.05 -13.17 16.94
CA LYS A 136 -28.07 -11.71 17.17
C LYS A 136 -28.24 -10.88 15.89
N THR A 137 -28.56 -11.50 14.75
CA THR A 137 -28.65 -10.82 13.44
C THR A 137 -30.08 -10.78 12.85
N ILE A 138 -31.12 -10.90 13.67
CA ILE A 138 -32.49 -10.53 13.27
C ILE A 138 -33.12 -9.67 14.36
#